data_AF-A0A8T0HLP6-F1
#
_entry.id   AF-A0A8T0HLP6-F1
#
_cell.length_a   1.000
_cell.length_b   1.000
_cell.length_c   1.000
_cell.angle_alpha   90.00
_cell.angle_beta   90.00
_cell.angle_gamma   90.00
#
_symmetry.space_group_name_H-M   'P 1'
#
loop_
_entity.id
_entity.type
_entity.pdbx_description
1 polymer ?
#
loop_
_entity_poly.entity_id
_entity_poly.type
_entity_poly.pdbx_seq_one_letter_code
_entity_poly.pdbx_strand_id
1 'polypeptide(L)'
;MEQFLQLPLYQLRSVNMKIPKDLVAQAEGPQDYSNVSNQEKTSMSEEERFAEEQARRRQEEFVRQAVEEARIKKEAEVLLQMSQRAYGRGVYDKSVEMLEAALTKVPGNSNLGGEIQVWLAMAYDAVGRHADCIALYKRLEGTHPNNNLRKQAADLRYIAEAPKLKISRDEMVKVPLIEKDYDR
;
A
#
# COMPACT_ATOMS: atom_id res chain seq x y z
N MET A 1 17.23 28.22 -13.24
CA MET A 1 16.15 27.53 -13.97
C MET A 1 16.76 26.21 -14.42
N GLU A 2 16.57 25.06 -13.80
CA GLU A 2 15.56 24.56 -12.87
C GLU A 2 16.32 23.73 -11.82
N GLN A 3 16.26 24.09 -10.55
CA GLN A 3 16.63 23.16 -9.49
C GLN A 3 15.39 22.29 -9.28
N PHE A 4 15.31 21.22 -10.08
CA PHE A 4 14.43 20.09 -9.80
C PHE A 4 14.62 19.72 -8.33
N LEU A 5 13.56 19.96 -7.55
CA LEU A 5 13.39 19.40 -6.21
C LEU A 5 13.29 17.88 -6.39
N GLN A 6 14.47 17.25 -6.53
CA GLN A 6 14.66 15.82 -6.49
C GLN A 6 14.40 15.39 -5.04
N LEU A 7 13.11 15.25 -4.70
CA LEU A 7 12.72 14.52 -3.50
C LEU A 7 13.44 13.17 -3.57
N PRO A 8 14.16 12.75 -2.51
CA PRO A 8 14.86 11.49 -2.52
C PRO A 8 13.79 10.42 -2.73
N LEU A 9 13.79 9.81 -3.92
CA LEU A 9 13.10 8.57 -4.20
C LEU A 9 13.54 7.62 -3.11
N TYR A 10 12.68 7.47 -2.09
CA TYR A 10 12.86 6.51 -1.02
C TYR A 10 13.18 5.21 -1.71
N GLN A 11 14.38 4.70 -1.42
CA GLN A 11 14.79 3.39 -1.86
C GLN A 11 13.76 2.39 -1.34
N LEU A 12 12.77 2.10 -2.18
CA LEU A 12 12.11 0.81 -2.22
C LEU A 12 13.20 -0.16 -2.65
N ARG A 13 14.05 -0.52 -1.68
CA ARG A 13 14.80 -1.75 -1.69
C ARG A 13 13.73 -2.79 -1.89
N SER A 14 13.61 -3.24 -3.13
CA SER A 14 12.82 -4.38 -3.52
C SER A 14 13.29 -5.49 -2.60
N VAL A 15 12.57 -5.70 -1.50
CA VAL A 15 12.59 -6.98 -0.84
C VAL A 15 12.05 -7.87 -1.93
N ASN A 16 12.97 -8.52 -2.61
CA ASN A 16 12.72 -9.54 -3.59
C ASN A 16 12.11 -10.71 -2.81
N MET A 17 10.89 -10.50 -2.32
CA MET A 17 9.99 -11.56 -1.94
C MET A 17 9.59 -12.13 -3.28
N LYS A 18 10.45 -13.02 -3.79
CA LYS A 18 10.03 -14.05 -4.73
C LYS A 18 8.82 -14.66 -4.05
N ILE A 19 7.64 -14.23 -4.47
CA ILE A 19 6.43 -15.02 -4.31
C ILE A 19 6.85 -16.36 -4.92
N PRO A 20 6.95 -17.44 -4.14
CA PRO A 20 7.23 -18.74 -4.72
C PRO A 20 6.23 -18.91 -5.85
N LYS A 21 6.70 -19.20 -7.07
CA LYS A 21 5.85 -19.33 -8.27
C LYS A 21 4.69 -20.31 -8.01
N ASP A 22 4.86 -21.17 -7.04
CA ASP A 22 3.94 -22.15 -6.47
C ASP A 22 2.65 -21.53 -5.91
N LEU A 23 2.64 -20.26 -5.47
CA LEU A 23 1.44 -19.61 -4.93
C LEU A 23 0.56 -18.95 -6.02
N VAL A 24 1.14 -18.59 -7.17
CA VAL A 24 0.41 -18.04 -8.32
C VAL A 24 -0.07 -19.16 -9.26
N ALA A 25 0.60 -20.32 -9.23
CA ALA A 25 0.21 -21.50 -9.99
C ALA A 25 -1.10 -22.18 -9.52
N GLN A 26 -1.65 -21.79 -8.36
CA GLN A 26 -2.90 -22.37 -7.83
C GLN A 26 -4.19 -21.70 -8.34
N ALA A 27 -4.08 -20.65 -9.18
CA ALA A 27 -5.22 -20.06 -9.88
C ALA A 27 -5.47 -20.67 -11.26
N GLU A 28 -4.57 -21.55 -11.74
CA GLU A 28 -4.71 -22.28 -13.01
C GLU A 28 -5.08 -23.74 -12.77
N GLY A 29 -6.33 -23.97 -12.33
CA GLY A 29 -6.94 -25.30 -12.27
C GLY A 29 -6.22 -26.30 -11.34
N PRO A 30 -6.85 -27.44 -11.03
CA PRO A 30 -6.18 -28.50 -10.28
C PRO A 30 -5.06 -29.08 -11.15
N GLN A 31 -3.80 -28.73 -10.85
CA GLN A 31 -2.68 -29.53 -11.31
C GLN A 31 -2.78 -30.91 -10.64
N ASP A 32 -2.96 -31.91 -11.48
CA ASP A 32 -3.11 -33.31 -11.13
C ASP A 32 -1.77 -33.85 -10.59
N TYR A 33 -1.58 -33.75 -9.27
CA TYR A 33 -0.50 -34.44 -8.55
C TYR A 33 -0.90 -35.89 -8.28
N SER A 34 -1.11 -36.67 -9.33
CA SER A 34 -1.39 -38.11 -9.23
C SER A 34 -0.30 -38.94 -9.90
N ASN A 35 0.96 -38.81 -9.47
CA ASN A 35 1.90 -39.92 -9.68
C ASN A 35 3.13 -39.92 -8.76
N VAL A 36 2.98 -40.35 -7.50
CA VAL A 36 3.93 -41.25 -6.81
C VAL A 36 3.14 -42.06 -5.76
N SER A 37 3.38 -43.38 -5.76
CA SER A 37 2.97 -44.44 -4.81
C SER A 37 1.50 -44.88 -4.76
N ASN A 38 1.01 -45.41 -5.89
CA ASN A 38 0.00 -46.48 -5.88
C ASN A 38 0.62 -47.76 -5.31
N GLN A 39 0.66 -47.92 -3.98
CA GLN A 39 0.78 -49.24 -3.34
C GLN A 39 0.40 -49.31 -1.84
N GLU A 40 0.10 -48.20 -1.17
CA GLU A 40 -0.29 -48.20 0.27
C GLU A 40 -1.72 -47.69 0.54
N LYS A 41 -2.66 -47.94 -0.38
CA LYS A 41 -4.09 -47.62 -0.15
C LYS A 41 -4.92 -48.85 0.16
N THR A 42 -4.43 -49.75 1.01
CA THR A 42 -5.22 -50.91 1.48
C THR A 42 -4.88 -51.30 2.91
N SER A 43 -4.96 -50.36 3.86
CA SER A 43 -5.32 -50.65 5.27
C SER A 43 -5.50 -49.38 6.12
N MET A 44 -6.10 -48.32 5.59
CA MET A 44 -6.45 -47.15 6.41
C MET A 44 -7.74 -47.46 7.19
N SER A 45 -7.69 -47.32 8.51
CA SER A 45 -8.86 -47.53 9.38
C SER A 45 -9.97 -46.51 9.04
N GLU A 46 -11.22 -46.84 9.37
CA GLU A 46 -12.35 -45.91 9.15
C GLU A 46 -12.15 -44.57 9.90
N GLU A 47 -11.48 -44.62 11.04
CA GLU A 47 -11.11 -43.44 11.84
C GLU A 47 -10.08 -42.56 11.12
N GLU A 48 -9.08 -43.15 10.47
CA GLU A 48 -8.06 -42.40 9.73
C GLU A 48 -8.64 -41.75 8.47
N ARG A 49 -9.58 -42.43 7.77
CA ARG A 49 -10.29 -41.84 6.63
C ARG A 49 -11.13 -40.64 7.04
N PHE A 50 -11.82 -40.74 8.18
CA PHE A 50 -12.59 -39.62 8.73
C PHE A 50 -11.69 -38.46 9.16
N ALA A 51 -10.56 -38.75 9.82
CA ALA A 51 -9.59 -37.74 10.22
C ALA A 51 -8.96 -37.02 9.00
N GLU A 52 -8.64 -37.76 7.94
CA GLU A 52 -8.13 -37.23 6.68
C GLU A 52 -9.16 -36.34 5.97
N GLU A 53 -10.43 -36.75 5.93
CA GLU A 53 -11.53 -35.95 5.38
C GLU A 53 -11.73 -34.65 6.17
N GLN A 54 -11.69 -34.72 7.51
CA GLN A 54 -11.81 -33.54 8.38
C GLN A 54 -10.58 -32.62 8.29
N ALA A 55 -9.39 -33.15 8.02
CA ALA A 55 -8.20 -32.35 7.73
C ALA A 55 -8.31 -31.65 6.36
N ARG A 56 -8.80 -32.35 5.33
CA ARG A 56 -9.05 -31.79 4.00
C ARG A 56 -10.07 -30.64 4.04
N ARG A 57 -11.20 -30.82 4.72
CA ARG A 57 -12.22 -29.78 4.84
C ARG A 57 -11.68 -28.51 5.52
N ARG A 58 -10.94 -28.68 6.63
CA ARG A 58 -10.26 -27.56 7.29
C ARG A 58 -9.28 -26.88 6.34
N GLN A 59 -8.46 -27.65 5.63
CA GLN A 59 -7.50 -27.11 4.66
C GLN A 59 -8.19 -26.35 3.52
N GLU A 60 -9.27 -26.87 2.97
CA GLU A 60 -10.07 -26.23 1.91
C GLU A 60 -10.69 -24.92 2.40
N GLU A 61 -11.21 -24.89 3.63
CA GLU A 61 -11.73 -23.67 4.26
C GLU A 61 -10.64 -22.61 4.45
N PHE A 62 -9.46 -23.00 4.94
CA PHE A 62 -8.32 -22.09 5.06
C PHE A 62 -7.86 -21.57 3.70
N VAL A 63 -7.78 -22.43 2.68
CA VAL A 63 -7.41 -22.01 1.31
C VAL A 63 -8.46 -21.05 0.76
N ARG A 64 -9.75 -21.34 0.94
CA ARG A 64 -10.83 -20.48 0.47
C ARG A 64 -10.80 -19.11 1.12
N GLN A 65 -10.54 -19.05 2.42
CA GLN A 65 -10.36 -17.79 3.16
C GLN A 65 -9.13 -17.03 2.66
N ALA A 66 -7.99 -17.71 2.50
CA ALA A 66 -6.76 -17.10 2.03
C ALA A 66 -6.89 -16.50 0.61
N VAL A 67 -7.61 -17.19 -0.29
CA VAL A 67 -7.88 -16.70 -1.64
C VAL A 67 -8.76 -15.44 -1.60
N GLU A 68 -9.78 -15.43 -0.75
CA GLU A 68 -10.66 -14.26 -0.59
C GLU A 68 -9.92 -13.06 0.01
N GLU A 69 -9.12 -13.27 1.06
CA GLU A 69 -8.28 -12.23 1.64
C GLU A 69 -7.27 -11.69 0.63
N ALA A 70 -6.65 -12.56 -0.17
CA ALA A 70 -5.74 -12.16 -1.24
C ALA A 70 -6.46 -11.33 -2.31
N ARG A 71 -7.70 -11.67 -2.66
CA ARG A 71 -8.54 -10.90 -3.60
C ARG A 71 -8.83 -9.50 -3.07
N ILE A 72 -9.29 -9.40 -1.83
CA ILE A 72 -9.58 -8.12 -1.16
C ILE A 72 -8.33 -7.24 -1.08
N LYS A 73 -7.20 -7.83 -0.69
CA LYS A 73 -5.91 -7.12 -0.66
C LYS A 73 -5.54 -6.63 -2.05
N LYS A 74 -5.75 -7.43 -3.09
CA LYS A 74 -5.42 -7.05 -4.46
C LYS A 74 -6.25 -5.87 -4.96
N GLU A 75 -7.54 -5.85 -4.63
CA GLU A 75 -8.40 -4.72 -4.93
C GLU A 75 -7.91 -3.43 -4.25
N ALA A 76 -7.50 -3.50 -2.98
CA ALA A 76 -6.95 -2.35 -2.27
C ALA A 76 -5.62 -1.86 -2.87
N GLU A 77 -4.75 -2.76 -3.33
CA GLU A 77 -3.53 -2.40 -4.06
C GLU A 77 -3.84 -1.65 -5.36
N VAL A 78 -4.86 -2.09 -6.11
CA VAL A 78 -5.28 -1.42 -7.35
C VAL A 78 -5.79 0.00 -7.04
N LEU A 79 -6.61 0.15 -5.99
CA LEU A 79 -7.08 1.47 -5.56
C LEU A 79 -5.93 2.39 -5.14
N LEU A 80 -4.94 1.86 -4.40
CA LEU A 80 -3.75 2.61 -4.03
C LEU A 80 -2.95 3.07 -5.25
N GLN A 81 -2.77 2.21 -6.25
CA GLN A 81 -2.06 2.60 -7.48
C GLN A 81 -2.82 3.65 -8.28
N MET A 82 -4.15 3.54 -8.34
CA MET A 82 -4.99 4.52 -9.03
C MET A 82 -4.98 5.87 -8.31
N SER A 83 -5.03 5.86 -6.98
CA SER A 83 -4.97 7.09 -6.17
C SER A 83 -3.63 7.79 -6.31
N GLN A 84 -2.51 7.06 -6.26
CA GLN A 84 -1.16 7.61 -6.51
C GLN A 84 -1.07 8.28 -7.88
N ARG A 85 -1.65 7.68 -8.92
CA ARG A 85 -1.71 8.28 -10.26
C ARG A 85 -2.58 9.54 -10.30
N ALA A 86 -3.71 9.55 -9.59
CA ALA A 86 -4.58 10.72 -9.48
C ALA A 86 -3.90 11.87 -8.73
N TYR A 87 -3.25 11.55 -7.60
CA TYR A 87 -2.44 12.47 -6.81
C TYR A 87 -1.33 13.11 -7.64
N GLY A 88 -0.56 12.30 -8.39
CA GLY A 88 0.51 12.79 -9.27
C GLY A 88 0.02 13.69 -10.42
N ARG A 89 -1.27 13.64 -10.77
CA ARG A 89 -1.90 14.53 -11.76
C ARG A 89 -2.53 15.78 -11.16
N GLY A 90 -2.41 15.97 -9.83
CA GLY A 90 -3.03 17.09 -9.11
C GLY A 90 -4.53 16.91 -8.85
N VAL A 91 -5.09 15.73 -9.11
CA VAL A 91 -6.52 15.44 -8.86
C VAL A 91 -6.68 14.87 -7.45
N TYR A 92 -6.41 15.70 -6.45
CA TYR A 92 -6.30 15.28 -5.06
C TYR A 92 -7.62 14.78 -4.45
N ASP A 93 -8.75 15.40 -4.79
CA ASP A 93 -10.07 14.98 -4.27
C ASP A 93 -10.40 13.52 -4.63
N LYS A 94 -10.16 13.13 -5.89
CA LYS A 94 -10.35 11.75 -6.33
C LYS A 94 -9.35 10.79 -5.69
N SER A 95 -8.13 11.26 -5.39
CA SER A 95 -7.15 10.47 -4.66
C SER A 95 -7.64 10.17 -3.25
N VAL A 96 -8.21 11.15 -2.55
CA VAL A 96 -8.79 10.98 -1.21
C VAL A 96 -9.90 9.92 -1.25
N GLU A 97 -10.86 10.05 -2.17
CA GLU A 97 -11.99 9.12 -2.31
C GLU A 97 -11.52 7.66 -2.52
N MET A 98 -10.55 7.44 -3.40
CA MET A 98 -10.00 6.10 -3.67
C MET A 98 -9.27 5.52 -2.46
N LEU A 99 -8.55 6.35 -1.70
CA LEU A 99 -7.81 5.92 -0.51
C LEU A 99 -8.75 5.61 0.66
N GLU A 100 -9.77 6.42 0.87
CA GLU A 100 -10.83 6.13 1.85
C GLU A 100 -11.55 4.82 1.48
N ALA A 101 -11.90 4.62 0.22
CA ALA A 101 -12.47 3.37 -0.28
C ALA A 101 -11.54 2.18 -0.04
N ALA A 102 -10.23 2.32 -0.24
CA ALA A 102 -9.27 1.26 0.02
C ALA A 102 -9.20 0.89 1.52
N LEU A 103 -9.29 1.86 2.43
CA LEU A 103 -9.30 1.60 3.88
C LEU A 103 -10.55 0.88 4.38
N THR A 104 -11.65 0.90 3.63
CA THR A 104 -12.82 0.06 3.95
C THR A 104 -12.58 -1.42 3.68
N LYS A 105 -11.63 -1.75 2.80
CA LYS A 105 -11.33 -3.12 2.37
C LYS A 105 -10.26 -3.79 3.21
N VAL A 106 -9.27 -3.03 3.70
CA VAL A 106 -8.11 -3.58 4.43
C VAL A 106 -7.99 -2.99 5.82
N PRO A 107 -7.51 -3.76 6.81
CA PRO A 107 -7.34 -3.24 8.15
C PRO A 107 -6.20 -2.22 8.20
N GLY A 108 -6.43 -1.08 8.84
CA GLY A 108 -5.48 0.04 8.89
C GLY A 108 -4.18 -0.24 9.65
N ASN A 109 -4.11 -1.34 10.42
CA ASN A 109 -2.90 -1.79 11.12
C ASN A 109 -2.04 -2.75 10.27
N SER A 110 -2.49 -3.13 9.07
CA SER A 110 -1.69 -3.89 8.12
C SER A 110 -0.65 -2.99 7.45
N ASN A 111 0.43 -3.57 6.92
CA ASN A 111 1.43 -2.80 6.19
C ASN A 111 0.83 -2.02 5.00
N LEU A 112 -0.08 -2.64 4.24
CA LEU A 112 -0.78 -1.98 3.15
C LEU A 112 -1.72 -0.88 3.65
N GLY A 113 -2.49 -1.16 4.70
CA GLY A 113 -3.36 -0.16 5.33
C GLY A 113 -2.60 1.05 5.86
N GLY A 114 -1.43 0.82 6.44
CA GLY A 114 -0.53 1.88 6.89
C GLY A 114 0.01 2.73 5.74
N GLU A 115 0.44 2.12 4.64
CA GLU A 115 0.85 2.84 3.43
C GLU A 115 -0.30 3.69 2.86
N ILE A 116 -1.50 3.12 2.76
CA ILE A 116 -2.70 3.84 2.33
C ILE A 116 -2.97 5.05 3.23
N GLN A 117 -2.85 4.91 4.55
CA GLN A 117 -3.04 6.02 5.49
C GLN A 117 -1.99 7.13 5.35
N VAL A 118 -0.73 6.78 5.05
CA VAL A 118 0.32 7.77 4.75
C VAL A 118 -0.04 8.55 3.48
N TRP A 119 -0.46 7.86 2.42
CA TRP A 119 -0.93 8.52 1.19
C TRP A 119 -2.18 9.36 1.42
N LEU A 120 -3.10 8.91 2.26
CA LEU A 120 -4.32 9.64 2.60
C LEU A 120 -4.00 10.93 3.35
N ALA A 121 -3.04 10.90 4.29
CA ALA A 121 -2.60 12.10 5.00
C ALA A 121 -2.01 13.14 4.05
N MET A 122 -1.16 12.72 3.09
CA MET A 122 -0.64 13.61 2.05
C MET A 122 -1.75 14.18 1.17
N ALA A 123 -2.75 13.36 0.80
CA ALA A 123 -3.89 13.81 0.01
C ALA A 123 -4.76 14.83 0.78
N TYR A 124 -4.97 14.65 2.08
CA TYR A 124 -5.66 15.64 2.91
C TYR A 124 -4.90 16.97 2.98
N ASP A 125 -3.58 16.93 3.10
CA ASP A 125 -2.75 18.13 3.10
C ASP A 125 -2.91 18.92 1.79
N ALA A 126 -2.90 18.21 0.66
CA ALA A 126 -3.04 18.79 -0.68
C ALA A 126 -4.42 19.43 -0.93
N VAL A 127 -5.49 18.92 -0.29
CA VAL A 127 -6.85 19.48 -0.37
C VAL A 127 -7.07 20.61 0.66
N GLY A 128 -6.06 20.95 1.48
CA GLY A 128 -6.15 21.99 2.50
C GLY A 128 -6.72 21.52 3.83
N ARG A 129 -6.96 20.21 4.01
CA ARG A 129 -7.38 19.57 5.26
C ARG A 129 -6.17 19.29 6.16
N HIS A 130 -5.38 20.34 6.44
CA HIS A 130 -4.12 20.24 7.20
C HIS A 130 -4.30 19.64 8.61
N ALA A 131 -5.40 19.96 9.29
CA ALA A 131 -5.68 19.42 10.63
C ALA A 131 -5.86 17.90 10.61
N ASP A 132 -6.56 17.37 9.60
CA ASP A 132 -6.80 15.93 9.45
C ASP A 132 -5.52 15.19 9.08
N CYS A 133 -4.67 15.80 8.25
CA CYS A 133 -3.32 15.29 7.92
C CYS A 133 -2.48 15.07 9.19
N ILE A 134 -2.34 16.11 10.03
CA ILE A 134 -1.57 16.04 11.28
C ILE A 134 -2.18 15.02 12.25
N ALA A 135 -3.50 15.01 12.39
CA ALA A 135 -4.21 14.06 13.25
C ALA A 135 -3.96 12.61 12.81
N LEU A 136 -3.99 12.35 11.51
CA LEU A 136 -3.75 11.02 10.95
C LEU A 136 -2.30 10.57 11.18
N TYR A 137 -1.31 11.44 10.99
CA TYR A 137 0.08 11.10 11.30
C TYR A 137 0.32 10.82 12.79
N LYS A 138 -0.27 11.61 13.70
CA LYS A 138 -0.19 11.35 15.15
C LYS A 138 -0.78 9.99 15.51
N ARG A 139 -1.92 9.64 14.90
CA ARG A 139 -2.54 8.33 15.09
C ARG A 139 -1.64 7.20 14.59
N LEU A 140 -1.06 7.34 13.38
CA LEU A 140 -0.15 6.35 12.81
C LEU A 140 1.09 6.13 13.70
N GLU A 141 1.71 7.22 14.16
CA GLU A 141 2.85 7.22 15.08
C GLU A 141 2.55 6.48 16.39
N GLY A 142 1.35 6.65 16.94
CA GLY A 142 0.96 6.01 18.22
C GLY A 142 0.47 4.57 18.11
N THR A 143 -0.17 4.20 17.00
CA THR A 143 -0.99 2.96 16.94
C THR A 143 -0.46 1.87 16.03
N HIS A 144 0.38 2.19 15.03
CA HIS A 144 0.72 1.22 14.00
C HIS A 144 1.78 0.20 14.48
N PRO A 145 1.60 -1.12 14.24
CA PRO A 145 2.55 -2.15 14.71
C PRO A 145 3.94 -2.07 14.05
N ASN A 146 4.02 -1.55 12.82
CA ASN A 146 5.28 -1.40 12.09
C ASN A 146 6.05 -0.13 12.50
N ASN A 147 7.21 -0.30 13.13
CA ASN A 147 8.08 0.80 13.59
C ASN A 147 8.57 1.72 12.47
N ASN A 148 8.84 1.19 11.28
CA ASN A 148 9.34 2.01 10.16
C ASN A 148 8.26 2.98 9.70
N LEU A 149 7.01 2.51 9.66
CA LEU A 149 5.87 3.36 9.31
C LEU A 149 5.62 4.43 10.38
N ARG A 150 5.77 4.08 11.68
CA ARG A 150 5.67 5.05 12.77
C ARG A 150 6.70 6.18 12.65
N LYS A 151 7.95 5.82 12.34
CA LYS A 151 9.03 6.79 12.09
C LYS A 151 8.71 7.66 10.87
N GLN A 152 8.30 7.03 9.77
CA GLN A 152 7.90 7.76 8.56
C GLN A 152 6.77 8.76 8.83
N ALA A 153 5.76 8.37 9.60
CA ALA A 153 4.67 9.26 10.00
C ALA A 153 5.17 10.42 10.88
N ALA A 154 6.10 10.17 11.80
CA ALA A 154 6.71 11.20 12.62
C ALA A 154 7.54 12.21 11.79
N ASP A 155 8.34 11.71 10.83
CA ASP A 155 9.13 12.55 9.93
C ASP A 155 8.23 13.43 9.05
N LEU A 156 7.17 12.86 8.49
CA LEU A 156 6.19 13.59 7.68
C LEU A 156 5.39 14.60 8.51
N ARG A 157 5.01 14.25 9.75
CA ARG A 157 4.37 15.17 10.69
C ARG A 157 5.25 16.36 10.98
N TYR A 158 6.54 16.13 11.22
CA TYR A 158 7.50 17.21 11.50
C TYR A 158 7.57 18.21 10.35
N ILE A 159 7.54 17.73 9.10
CA ILE A 159 7.48 18.59 7.91
C ILE A 159 6.15 19.34 7.85
N ALA A 160 5.03 18.67 8.09
CA ALA A 160 3.70 19.27 8.01
C ALA A 160 3.44 20.33 9.11
N GLU A 161 4.02 20.16 10.29
CA GLU A 161 3.91 21.11 11.41
C GLU A 161 4.90 22.29 11.29
N ALA A 162 5.85 22.24 10.35
CA ALA A 162 6.87 23.27 10.21
C ALA A 162 6.24 24.64 9.90
N PRO A 163 6.69 25.72 10.59
CA PRO A 163 6.16 27.05 10.34
C PRO A 163 6.53 27.53 8.93
N LYS A 164 5.56 28.12 8.24
CA LYS A 164 5.80 28.72 6.92
C LYS A 164 6.80 29.87 7.03
N LEU A 165 7.85 29.81 6.21
CA LEU A 165 8.87 30.85 6.14
C LEU A 165 8.22 32.17 5.68
N LYS A 166 8.34 33.23 6.47
CA LYS A 166 7.90 34.58 6.09
C LYS A 166 9.07 35.26 5.37
N ILE A 167 9.03 35.29 4.05
CA ILE A 167 10.03 35.98 3.23
C ILE A 167 9.60 37.44 3.08
N SER A 168 10.48 38.37 3.46
CA SER A 168 10.25 39.81 3.29
C SER A 168 10.43 40.24 1.83
N ARG A 169 9.88 41.41 1.44
CA ARG A 169 10.04 41.94 0.07
C ARG A 169 11.50 42.22 -0.30
N ASP A 170 12.33 42.56 0.69
CA ASP A 170 13.74 42.88 0.49
C ASP A 170 14.59 41.60 0.30
N GLU A 171 14.17 40.47 0.88
CA GLU A 171 14.79 39.15 0.67
C GLU A 171 14.32 38.49 -0.63
N MET A 172 13.25 38.98 -1.24
CA MET A 172 12.65 38.40 -2.44
C MET A 172 13.42 38.84 -3.69
N VAL A 173 14.22 37.92 -4.24
CA VAL A 173 14.90 38.10 -5.53
C VAL A 173 13.87 38.13 -6.66
N LYS A 174 13.77 39.26 -7.36
CA LYS A 174 12.94 39.40 -8.57
C LYS A 174 13.72 38.85 -9.76
N VAL A 175 13.33 37.67 -10.24
CA VAL A 175 13.87 37.13 -11.49
C VAL A 175 13.24 37.91 -12.65
N PRO A 176 14.03 38.61 -13.47
CA PRO A 176 13.50 39.31 -14.64
C PRO A 176 12.95 38.27 -15.65
N LEU A 177 11.79 38.58 -16.22
CA LEU A 177 11.21 37.79 -17.30
C LEU A 177 12.09 37.95 -18.54
N ILE A 178 12.71 36.87 -18.98
CA ILE A 178 13.37 36.83 -20.29
C ILE A 178 12.25 36.73 -21.32
N GLU A 179 12.06 37.78 -22.12
CA GLU A 179 11.23 37.69 -23.33
C GLU A 179 11.81 36.60 -24.22
N LYS A 180 10.98 35.60 -24.54
CA LYS A 180 11.37 34.48 -25.39
C LYS A 180 11.47 34.95 -26.84
N ASP A 181 12.60 35.53 -27.23
CA ASP A 181 12.98 35.70 -28.63
C ASP A 181 13.52 34.37 -29.23
N TYR A 182 12.77 33.28 -29.08
CA TYR A 182 13.15 31.95 -29.59
C TYR A 182 12.28 31.46 -30.76
N ASP A 183 11.55 32.36 -31.43
CA ASP A 183 10.82 32.07 -32.67
C ASP A 183 11.65 32.54 -33.90
N ARG A 184 12.80 31.89 -34.17
CA ARG A 184 13.52 31.97 -35.45
C ARG A 184 13.71 30.59 -36.06
#